data_AF-A0A1F8RBT7-F1
#
_entry.id   AF-A0A1F8RBT7-F1
#
_cell.length_a   1.000
_cell.length_b   1.000
_cell.length_c   1.000
_cell.angle_alpha   90.00
_cell.angle_beta   90.00
_cell.angle_gamma   90.00
#
_symmetry.space_group_name_H-M   'P 1'
#
loop_
_entity.id
_entity.type
_entity.pdbx_description
1 polymer ?
#
loop_
_entity_poly.entity_id
_entity_poly.type
_entity_poly.pdbx_seq_one_letter_code
_entity_poly.pdbx_strand_id
1 'polypeptide(L)'
;MPTLLATPCRTPRCPAIAGRSGLCAGHARAYERQRGTAAQRGYGTMHRQWRAAILARDVICRACGKSPSREADHVIPLSQGGGWSLANGQGLCKPCHSRKTLAAMTRIA
;
A
#
# COMPACT_ATOMS: atom_id res chain seq x y z
N MET A 1 -1.37 -26.82 16.20
CA MET A 1 -1.56 -25.96 15.00
C MET A 1 -2.34 -26.78 14.00
N PRO A 2 -3.56 -26.40 13.58
CA PRO A 2 -4.32 -27.23 12.64
C PRO A 2 -3.59 -27.24 11.29
N THR A 3 -3.35 -28.44 10.76
CA THR A 3 -2.74 -28.64 9.43
C THR A 3 -3.71 -28.09 8.40
N LEU A 4 -3.31 -27.04 7.68
CA LEU A 4 -4.09 -26.49 6.57
C LEU A 4 -4.36 -27.63 5.59
N LEU A 5 -5.63 -27.94 5.37
CA LEU A 5 -6.06 -28.87 4.32
C LEU A 5 -5.45 -28.40 2.99
N ALA A 6 -4.87 -29.34 2.24
CA ALA A 6 -4.29 -29.06 0.94
C ALA A 6 -5.38 -28.48 0.02
N THR A 7 -5.28 -27.19 -0.28
CA THR A 7 -6.25 -26.46 -1.11
C THR A 7 -5.73 -26.39 -2.54
N PRO A 8 -6.56 -26.52 -3.59
CA PRO A 8 -6.10 -26.34 -4.96
C PRO A 8 -5.66 -24.88 -5.21
N CYS A 9 -4.77 -24.69 -6.18
CA CYS A 9 -4.36 -23.36 -6.63
C CYS A 9 -5.55 -22.56 -7.17
N ARG A 10 -5.64 -21.28 -6.79
CA ARG A 10 -6.71 -20.37 -7.25
C ARG A 10 -6.64 -20.04 -8.75
N THR A 11 -5.49 -20.20 -9.40
CA THR A 11 -5.36 -19.92 -10.84
C THR A 11 -6.22 -20.91 -11.63
N PRO A 12 -7.07 -20.43 -12.57
CA PRO A 12 -7.94 -21.30 -13.36
C PRO A 12 -7.18 -22.45 -14.02
N ARG A 13 -7.72 -23.67 -13.92
CA ARG A 13 -7.17 -24.90 -14.52
C ARG A 13 -5.77 -25.31 -14.04
N CYS A 14 -5.28 -24.75 -12.93
CA CYS A 14 -4.01 -25.20 -12.34
C CYS A 14 -4.25 -26.39 -11.38
N PRO A 15 -3.70 -27.59 -11.66
CA PRO A 15 -3.93 -28.77 -10.82
C PRO A 15 -3.05 -28.79 -9.55
N ALA A 16 -2.15 -27.82 -9.38
CA ALA A 16 -1.19 -27.83 -8.27
C ALA A 16 -1.81 -27.39 -6.93
N ILE A 17 -1.20 -27.85 -5.83
CA ILE A 17 -1.61 -27.49 -4.47
C ILE A 17 -1.14 -26.06 -4.13
N ALA A 18 -2.02 -25.29 -3.52
CA ALA A 18 -1.75 -23.95 -3.01
C ALA A 18 -0.95 -23.98 -1.71
N GLY A 19 -0.04 -23.01 -1.57
CA GLY A 19 0.51 -22.63 -0.28
C GLY A 19 -0.41 -21.65 0.47
N ARG A 20 0.13 -20.99 1.51
CA ARG A 20 -0.62 -20.00 2.32
C ARG A 20 -1.18 -18.82 1.52
N SER A 21 -0.60 -18.52 0.36
CA SER A 21 -1.04 -17.44 -0.52
C SER A 21 -2.27 -17.79 -1.38
N GLY A 22 -2.76 -19.04 -1.32
CA GLY A 22 -3.82 -19.52 -2.22
C GLY A 22 -3.32 -19.81 -3.65
N LEU A 23 -2.02 -19.68 -3.90
CA LEU A 23 -1.35 -19.97 -5.17
C LEU A 23 -0.33 -21.09 -4.99
N CYS A 24 -0.12 -21.89 -6.03
CA CYS A 24 0.99 -22.83 -6.07
C CYS A 24 2.33 -22.08 -6.17
N ALA A 25 3.44 -22.73 -5.86
CA ALA A 25 4.76 -22.08 -5.86
C ALA A 25 5.12 -21.43 -7.21
N GLY A 26 4.70 -22.02 -8.33
CA GLY A 26 4.89 -21.45 -9.67
C GLY A 26 4.14 -20.13 -9.87
N HIS A 27 2.84 -20.13 -9.59
CA HIS A 27 2.00 -18.93 -9.73
C HIS A 27 2.32 -17.87 -8.68
N ALA A 28 2.69 -18.26 -7.46
CA ALA A 28 3.16 -17.32 -6.45
C ALA A 28 4.42 -16.58 -6.93
N ARG A 29 5.40 -17.29 -7.51
CA ARG A 29 6.60 -16.66 -8.10
C ARG A 29 6.26 -15.76 -9.28
N ALA A 30 5.38 -16.20 -10.17
CA ALA A 30 4.94 -15.38 -11.30
C ALA A 30 4.24 -14.09 -10.83
N TYR A 31 3.38 -14.20 -9.82
CA TYR A 31 2.71 -13.06 -9.20
C TYR A 31 3.71 -12.10 -8.56
N GLU A 32 4.68 -12.59 -7.77
CA GLU A 32 5.70 -11.73 -7.17
C GLU A 32 6.58 -11.05 -8.22
N ARG A 33 6.90 -11.73 -9.33
CA ARG A 33 7.60 -11.11 -10.47
C ARG A 33 6.78 -9.99 -11.11
N GLN A 34 5.48 -10.22 -11.36
CA GLN A 34 4.58 -9.21 -11.91
C GLN A 34 4.39 -8.02 -10.96
N ARG A 35 4.32 -8.29 -9.65
CA ARG A 35 4.18 -7.27 -8.61
C ARG A 35 5.39 -6.33 -8.54
N GLY A 36 6.58 -6.84 -8.86
CA GLY A 36 7.83 -6.10 -8.76
C GLY A 36 8.27 -5.84 -7.31
N THR A 37 9.48 -5.33 -7.17
CA THR A 37 10.10 -5.05 -5.86
C THR A 37 9.44 -3.86 -5.15
N ALA A 38 9.62 -3.77 -3.83
CA ALA A 38 9.15 -2.61 -3.07
C ALA A 38 9.70 -1.28 -3.63
N ALA A 39 10.95 -1.28 -4.11
CA ALA A 39 11.57 -0.12 -4.74
C ALA A 39 10.91 0.25 -6.07
N GLN A 40 10.61 -0.73 -6.94
CA GLN A 40 9.89 -0.52 -8.19
C GLN A 40 8.47 0.02 -7.97
N ARG A 41 7.84 -0.34 -6.84
CA ARG A 41 6.52 0.16 -6.44
C ARG A 41 6.56 1.51 -5.71
N GLY A 42 7.72 2.17 -5.65
CA GLY A 42 7.85 3.50 -5.06
C GLY A 42 8.15 3.53 -3.55
N TYR A 43 8.40 2.39 -2.90
CA TYR A 43 8.75 2.31 -1.46
C TYR A 43 10.27 2.27 -1.21
N GLY A 44 11.05 2.95 -2.06
CA GLY A 44 12.51 3.03 -1.98
C GLY A 44 13.04 3.96 -0.87
N THR A 45 14.34 4.25 -0.92
CA THR A 45 15.03 5.21 -0.03
C THR A 45 14.36 6.59 -0.03
N MET A 46 13.99 7.08 -1.21
CA MET A 46 13.29 8.34 -1.41
C MET A 46 11.97 8.40 -0.61
N HIS A 47 11.14 7.36 -0.69
CA HIS A 47 9.89 7.31 0.08
C HIS A 47 10.13 7.32 1.59
N ARG A 48 11.19 6.63 2.08
CA ARG A 48 11.53 6.67 3.51
C ARG A 48 11.92 8.07 3.98
N GLN A 49 12.76 8.76 3.21
CA GLN A 49 13.18 10.14 3.50
C GLN A 49 12.00 11.11 3.44
N TRP A 50 11.21 11.03 2.37
CA TRP A 50 10.01 11.86 2.20
C TRP A 50 9.01 11.64 3.34
N ARG A 51 8.72 10.38 3.69
CA ARG A 51 7.83 10.04 4.80
C ARG A 51 8.32 10.64 6.12
N ALA A 52 9.62 10.52 6.41
CA ALA A 52 10.21 11.08 7.62
C ALA A 52 10.05 12.61 7.66
N ALA A 53 10.33 13.30 6.54
CA ALA A 53 10.17 14.75 6.44
C ALA A 53 8.71 15.20 6.63
N ILE A 54 7.74 14.50 6.03
CA ILE A 54 6.32 14.81 6.19
C ILE A 54 5.86 14.62 7.64
N LEU A 55 6.24 13.52 8.30
CA LEU A 55 5.82 13.27 9.68
C LEU A 55 6.55 14.15 10.70
N ALA A 56 7.75 14.63 10.38
CA ALA A 56 8.44 15.63 11.20
C ALA A 56 7.78 17.02 11.07
N ARG A 57 7.34 17.40 9.87
CA ARG A 57 6.62 18.66 9.63
C ARG A 57 5.21 18.63 10.21
N ASP A 58 4.46 17.56 9.93
CA ASP A 58 3.05 17.42 10.25
C ASP A 58 2.88 16.47 11.45
N VAL A 59 3.36 16.87 12.62
CA VAL A 59 3.27 16.05 13.85
C VAL A 59 1.81 15.73 14.21
N ILE A 60 0.90 16.68 13.96
CA ILE A 60 -0.54 16.53 14.14
C ILE A 60 -1.21 16.36 12.76
N CYS A 61 -2.21 15.47 12.71
CA CYS A 61 -2.98 15.16 11.52
C CYS A 61 -3.56 16.42 10.88
N ARG A 62 -3.18 16.68 9.62
CA ARG A 62 -3.63 17.85 8.84
C ARG A 62 -5.13 17.86 8.56
N ALA A 63 -5.78 16.69 8.55
CA ALA A 63 -7.21 16.58 8.26
C ALA A 63 -8.12 16.82 9.48
N CYS A 64 -7.72 16.34 10.68
CA CYS A 64 -8.57 16.44 11.87
C CYS A 64 -8.04 17.37 12.97
N GLY A 65 -6.76 17.73 12.95
CA GLY A 65 -6.13 18.61 13.93
C GLY A 65 -6.04 18.05 15.37
N LYS A 66 -6.45 16.80 15.60
CA LYS A 66 -6.65 16.25 16.96
C LYS A 66 -5.71 15.10 17.33
N SER A 67 -5.24 14.34 16.34
CA SER A 67 -4.47 13.11 16.57
C SER A 67 -3.10 13.20 15.93
N PRO A 68 -2.07 12.54 16.49
CA PRO A 68 -0.75 12.50 15.88
C PRO A 68 -0.80 11.82 14.51
N SER A 69 -0.03 12.36 13.58
CA SER A 69 0.15 11.76 12.26
C SER A 69 0.94 10.47 12.37
N ARG A 70 0.51 9.46 11.63
CA ARG A 70 1.20 8.15 11.53
C ARG A 70 1.48 7.74 10.09
N GLU A 71 0.76 8.34 9.15
CA GLU A 71 0.85 8.08 7.73
C GLU A 71 1.24 9.36 7.00
N ALA A 72 2.16 9.25 6.04
CA ALA A 72 2.48 10.32 5.10
C ALA A 72 1.77 9.99 3.78
N ASP A 73 0.95 10.92 3.32
CA ASP A 73 0.04 10.71 2.20
C ASP A 73 0.18 11.81 1.16
N HIS A 74 -0.03 11.47 -0.11
CA HIS A 74 0.04 12.44 -1.19
C HIS A 74 -1.33 13.11 -1.35
N VAL A 75 -1.39 14.45 -1.32
CA VAL A 75 -2.61 15.24 -1.57
C VAL A 75 -3.19 14.85 -2.94
N ILE A 76 -2.38 14.97 -3.99
CA ILE A 76 -2.64 14.43 -5.33
C ILE A 76 -1.96 13.06 -5.43
N PRO A 77 -2.70 11.96 -5.70
CA PRO A 77 -2.12 10.63 -5.84
C PRO A 77 -1.03 10.56 -6.92
N LEU A 78 -0.02 9.70 -6.71
CA LEU A 78 1.02 9.41 -7.70
C LEU A 78 0.43 8.94 -9.05
N SER A 79 -0.66 8.16 -9.00
CA SER A 79 -1.37 7.68 -10.20
C SER A 79 -2.04 8.80 -11.01
N GLN A 80 -2.25 9.97 -10.41
CA GLN A 80 -2.81 11.16 -11.04
C GLN A 80 -1.72 12.22 -11.34
N GLY A 81 -0.44 11.82 -11.33
CA GLY A 81 0.68 12.72 -11.58
C GLY A 81 1.15 13.53 -10.37
N GLY A 82 0.67 13.22 -9.17
CA GLY A 82 1.16 13.84 -7.94
C GLY A 82 2.61 13.48 -7.67
N GLY A 83 3.50 14.47 -7.57
CA GLY A 83 4.92 14.24 -7.30
C GLY A 83 5.27 14.02 -5.83
N TRP A 84 6.53 13.71 -5.56
CA TRP A 84 7.13 13.54 -4.23
C TRP A 84 7.54 14.85 -3.55
N SER A 85 6.97 15.98 -3.96
CA SER A 85 7.26 17.25 -3.31
C SER A 85 6.70 17.25 -1.89
N LEU A 86 7.35 17.97 -0.98
CA LEU A 86 6.82 18.13 0.38
C LEU A 86 5.49 18.90 0.37
N ALA A 87 5.29 19.80 -0.59
CA ALA A 87 4.04 20.52 -0.77
C ALA A 87 2.86 19.60 -1.14
N ASN A 88 3.12 18.52 -1.90
CA ASN A 88 2.12 17.51 -2.22
C ASN A 88 1.97 16.45 -1.10
N GLY A 89 2.75 16.51 -0.03
CA GLY A 89 2.63 15.58 1.10
C GLY A 89 1.80 16.15 2.25
N GLN A 90 1.11 15.28 2.97
CA GLN A 90 0.40 15.61 4.21
C GLN A 90 0.53 14.47 5.25
N GLY A 91 0.73 14.85 6.51
CA GLY A 91 0.67 13.93 7.65
C GLY A 91 -0.79 13.68 8.08
N LEU A 92 -1.17 12.40 8.16
CA LEU A 92 -2.51 11.96 8.55
C LEU A 92 -2.46 10.93 9.68
N CYS A 93 -3.48 10.95 10.54
CA CYS A 93 -3.76 9.84 11.45
C CYS A 93 -4.42 8.68 10.69
N LYS A 94 -4.26 7.45 11.21
CA LYS A 94 -4.78 6.23 10.55
C LYS A 94 -6.26 6.31 10.14
N PRO A 95 -7.21 6.78 11.00
CA PRO A 95 -8.61 6.88 10.61
C PRO A 95 -8.87 7.84 9.44
N CYS A 96 -8.20 8.99 9.43
CA CYS A 96 -8.36 9.98 8.35
C CYS A 96 -7.74 9.48 7.04
N HIS A 97 -6.58 8.84 7.13
CA HIS A 97 -5.92 8.20 5.98
C HIS A 97 -6.84 7.14 5.35
N SER A 98 -7.37 6.20 6.15
CA SER A 98 -8.29 5.16 5.65
C SER A 98 -9.53 5.74 4.98
N ARG A 99 -10.13 6.80 5.56
CA ARG A 99 -11.27 7.49 4.96
C ARG A 99 -10.93 8.10 3.59
N LYS A 100 -9.75 8.71 3.47
CA LYS A 100 -9.27 9.25 2.20
C LYS A 100 -9.06 8.15 1.15
N THR A 101 -8.41 7.05 1.53
CA THR A 101 -8.20 5.90 0.63
C THR A 101 -9.52 5.36 0.10
N LEU A 102 -10.52 5.16 0.97
CA LEU A 102 -11.85 4.71 0.56
C LEU A 102 -12.50 5.71 -0.42
N ALA A 103 -12.47 7.00 -0.11
CA ALA A 103 -13.03 8.03 -0.99
C ALA A 103 -12.29 8.15 -2.34
N ALA A 104 -11.01 7.78 -2.41
CA ALA A 104 -10.27 7.74 -3.67
C ALA A 104 -10.66 6.52 -4.51
N MET A 105 -10.94 5.37 -3.87
CA MET A 105 -11.39 4.15 -4.55
C MET A 105 -12.80 4.32 -5.14
N THR A 106 -13.73 4.98 -4.43
CA THR A 106 -15.12 5.17 -4.90
C THR A 106 -15.21 6.05 -6.15
N ARG A 107 -14.20 6.87 -6.45
CA ARG A 107 -14.20 7.77 -7.63
C ARG A 107 -13.78 7.10 -8.94
N ILE A 108 -13.44 5.81 -8.91
CA ILE A 108 -12.98 5.04 -10.09
C ILE A 108 -14.12 4.14 -10.63
N ALA A 109 -15.29 4.12 -9.96
CA ALA A 109 -16.51 3.48 -10.44
C ALA A 109 -17.46 4.52 -11.05
#